data_AF-A0A6J7LNA6-F1
#
_entry.id   AF-A0A6J7LNA6-F1
#
_cell.length_a   1.000
_cell.length_b   1.000
_cell.length_c   1.000
_cell.angle_alpha   90.00
_cell.angle_beta   90.00
_cell.angle_gamma   90.00
#
_symmetry.space_group_name_H-M   'P 1'
#
loop_
_entity.id
_entity.type
_entity.pdbx_description
1 polymer ?
#
loop_
_entity_poly.entity_id
_entity_poly.type
_entity_poly.pdbx_seq_one_letter_code
_entity_poly.pdbx_strand_id
1 'polypeptide(L)'
;MYLRDLKGDEMRKATFKLMLAFLATLALFATACSGSDSESGGDSNNADSGSDSAMTIAVPADQPTIQDAVDAAKPGALILISPGVYNEDVDVTTDDLTLRGLDRNTVILDGQFKLENGVRILEANGVVVENMTARNFTSNGFYWTGVEGYRGSYLTAYRNGDYGIYAFDAVNGQLDNSLGSGSPDAGFYIGECYPCNALIDNVISENNGLGYSGTNSGGDLYIVNSTFRNNRAGVVPNSGSYELCYPERDTTVVGNLVYENNNEVAPAIEVALLAQGNGILLPGGVRNLVQRNQVFNHKRTGIGLVPYPEEDASDLAPEAAEWDTPCSETHDVEVPPIPDADCKAVDGLLKGCVVFWNPYENRILDNTISGSGAADLAVGTVDLLGLGVTTDMLRNCFSGNTFATSAPNDLQALAPCDAEGNGGSWDAGALDLLGLLGSPAAAPPEGTYKTTPEPAAQPNMPNAAKAPVTPAPTGPPKVDIDAIALPARPAGT
;
A
#
# COMPACT_ATOMS: atom_id res chain seq x y z
N MET A 1 21.79 6.26 -0.36
CA MET A 1 23.03 5.93 0.41
C MET A 1 22.88 6.09 1.94
N TYR A 2 21.77 5.64 2.54
CA TYR A 2 21.62 5.50 4.01
C TYR A 2 20.85 4.21 4.37
N LEU A 3 21.13 3.13 3.63
CA LEU A 3 20.75 1.74 3.93
C LEU A 3 21.99 0.86 4.17
N ARG A 4 23.14 1.46 4.52
CA ARG A 4 24.44 0.75 4.58
C ARG A 4 24.98 0.41 5.96
N ASP A 5 24.20 0.54 7.03
CA ASP A 5 24.69 0.26 8.39
C ASP A 5 23.78 -0.59 9.28
N LEU A 6 22.92 -1.42 8.69
CA LEU A 6 22.38 -2.60 9.36
C LEU A 6 23.05 -3.87 8.81
N LYS A 7 24.38 -3.95 8.94
CA LYS A 7 25.07 -5.27 9.00
C LYS A 7 24.78 -5.83 10.40
N GLY A 8 24.14 -6.97 10.56
CA GLY A 8 24.53 -8.21 9.89
C GLY A 8 25.77 -8.78 10.57
N ASP A 9 25.70 -9.08 11.88
CA ASP A 9 26.58 -10.07 12.52
C ASP A 9 26.07 -10.62 13.88
N GLU A 10 25.02 -10.07 14.50
CA GLU A 10 24.51 -10.57 15.80
C GLU A 10 23.27 -11.48 15.71
N MET A 11 22.54 -11.52 14.59
CA MET A 11 21.33 -12.37 14.45
C MET A 11 21.56 -13.76 13.83
N ARG A 12 22.79 -14.10 13.41
CA ARG A 12 23.09 -15.41 12.78
C ARG A 12 23.50 -16.54 13.76
N LYS A 13 23.31 -16.36 15.08
CA LYS A 13 23.64 -17.38 16.08
C LYS A 13 22.57 -17.54 17.16
N ALA A 14 21.35 -17.93 16.79
CA ALA A 14 20.42 -18.48 17.77
C ALA A 14 19.34 -19.36 17.12
N THR A 15 19.74 -20.49 16.52
CA THR A 15 18.78 -21.57 16.21
C THR A 15 18.84 -22.62 17.32
N PHE A 16 17.70 -22.81 18.00
CA PHE A 16 17.22 -24.03 18.66
C PHE A 16 18.21 -24.90 19.49
N LYS A 17 18.00 -24.92 20.82
CA LYS A 17 17.81 -26.13 21.65
C LYS A 17 17.76 -25.78 23.16
N LEU A 18 16.62 -26.03 23.81
CA LEU A 18 16.64 -26.74 25.10
C LEU A 18 15.48 -27.74 25.17
N MET A 19 15.85 -28.98 25.46
CA MET A 19 15.03 -30.19 25.50
C MET A 19 14.12 -30.28 26.75
N LEU A 20 13.01 -31.00 26.58
CA LEU A 20 12.23 -31.69 27.63
C LEU A 20 13.09 -32.62 28.49
N ALA A 21 12.79 -32.71 29.81
CA ALA A 21 12.84 -33.96 30.56
C ALA A 21 11.95 -33.96 31.83
N PHE A 22 11.12 -35.00 31.91
CA PHE A 22 10.14 -35.47 32.90
C PHE A 22 10.44 -35.38 34.41
N LEU A 23 9.36 -35.28 35.20
CA LEU A 23 9.16 -36.09 36.41
C LEU A 23 7.69 -36.50 36.56
N ALA A 24 7.49 -37.80 36.78
CA ALA A 24 6.20 -38.50 36.82
C ALA A 24 5.50 -38.40 38.17
N THR A 25 4.17 -38.47 38.17
CA THR A 25 3.41 -39.34 39.10
C THR A 25 2.07 -39.74 38.50
N LEU A 26 1.73 -41.00 38.75
CA LEU A 26 0.70 -41.83 38.15
C LEU A 26 -0.56 -41.82 39.02
N ALA A 27 -1.76 -41.70 38.43
CA ALA A 27 -2.97 -42.36 38.94
C ALA A 27 -4.02 -42.51 37.82
N LEU A 28 -4.35 -43.76 37.49
CA LEU A 28 -5.50 -44.15 36.67
C LEU A 28 -6.81 -43.87 37.41
N PHE A 29 -7.87 -43.51 36.67
CA PHE A 29 -9.13 -44.28 36.65
C PHE A 29 -9.92 -43.97 35.37
N ALA A 30 -10.38 -45.05 34.72
CA ALA A 30 -11.34 -45.02 33.62
C ALA A 30 -12.77 -44.93 34.17
N THR A 31 -13.69 -44.31 33.43
CA THR A 31 -15.07 -44.78 33.24
C THR A 31 -15.75 -44.05 32.08
N ALA A 32 -16.53 -44.81 31.32
CA ALA A 32 -17.23 -44.44 30.10
C ALA A 32 -18.72 -44.10 30.37
N CYS A 33 -19.44 -43.81 29.27
CA CYS A 33 -20.90 -43.70 29.01
C CYS A 33 -21.31 -42.26 28.65
N SER A 34 -21.65 -41.88 27.42
CA SER A 34 -22.69 -42.30 26.43
C SER A 34 -24.11 -41.77 26.67
N GLY A 35 -24.66 -41.10 25.64
CA GLY A 35 -26.08 -40.82 25.39
C GLY A 35 -26.54 -39.41 25.81
N SER A 36 -27.43 -38.70 25.11
CA SER A 36 -28.18 -38.86 23.86
C SER A 36 -29.00 -37.57 23.63
N ASP A 37 -29.40 -37.31 22.38
CA ASP A 37 -30.15 -36.15 21.87
C ASP A 37 -31.45 -35.76 22.62
N SER A 38 -31.82 -34.47 22.55
CA SER A 38 -33.17 -34.02 22.14
C SER A 38 -33.27 -32.49 21.96
N GLU A 39 -33.97 -32.09 20.91
CA GLU A 39 -34.39 -30.72 20.56
C GLU A 39 -35.44 -30.15 21.52
N SER A 40 -35.45 -28.83 21.71
CA SER A 40 -36.69 -28.03 21.70
C SER A 40 -36.39 -26.53 21.62
N GLY A 41 -37.04 -25.85 20.69
CA GLY A 41 -36.92 -24.41 20.46
C GLY A 41 -37.51 -23.51 21.55
N GLY A 42 -37.13 -22.24 21.46
CA GLY A 42 -37.65 -21.15 22.27
C GLY A 42 -37.17 -19.82 21.71
N ASP A 43 -37.99 -19.24 20.83
CA ASP A 43 -37.91 -17.85 20.39
C ASP A 43 -38.03 -16.92 21.60
N SER A 44 -37.04 -16.06 21.83
CA SER A 44 -37.25 -14.83 22.59
C SER A 44 -36.32 -13.74 22.09
N ASN A 45 -36.87 -12.93 21.18
CA ASN A 45 -36.45 -11.55 20.96
C ASN A 45 -36.36 -10.84 22.30
N ASN A 46 -35.14 -10.56 22.75
CA ASN A 46 -34.89 -9.49 23.68
C ASN A 46 -33.74 -8.67 23.09
N ALA A 47 -34.11 -7.63 22.35
CA ALA A 47 -33.21 -6.55 22.00
C ALA A 47 -32.84 -5.85 23.30
N ASP A 48 -31.76 -6.32 23.92
CA ASP A 48 -31.13 -5.68 25.05
C ASP A 48 -30.37 -4.46 24.54
N SER A 49 -31.04 -3.32 24.55
CA SER A 49 -30.44 -1.99 24.31
C SER A 49 -29.60 -1.54 25.53
N GLY A 50 -28.84 -2.46 26.13
CA GLY A 50 -28.16 -2.31 27.42
C GLY A 50 -26.65 -2.57 27.40
N SER A 51 -26.05 -2.97 26.26
CA SER A 51 -24.61 -3.30 26.19
C SER A 51 -23.70 -2.21 25.60
N ASP A 52 -24.23 -1.21 24.89
CA ASP A 52 -23.39 -0.23 24.17
C ASP A 52 -22.60 0.71 25.09
N SER A 53 -23.11 1.03 26.28
CA SER A 53 -22.40 1.92 27.21
C SER A 53 -21.30 1.21 28.03
N ALA A 54 -21.27 -0.13 28.06
CA ALA A 54 -20.33 -0.90 28.89
C ALA A 54 -18.98 -1.16 28.19
N MET A 55 -18.89 -0.89 26.88
CA MET A 55 -17.70 -1.13 26.05
C MET A 55 -17.05 0.16 25.52
N THR A 56 -17.58 1.34 25.88
CA THR A 56 -17.00 2.62 25.45
C THR A 56 -16.09 3.19 26.53
N ILE A 57 -14.87 3.57 26.17
CA ILE A 57 -13.90 4.28 27.03
C ILE A 57 -13.70 5.68 26.43
N ALA A 58 -14.12 6.72 27.14
CA ALA A 58 -13.98 8.09 26.66
C ALA A 58 -12.64 8.71 27.07
N VAL A 59 -11.95 9.34 26.13
CA VAL A 59 -10.71 10.09 26.37
C VAL A 59 -10.99 11.59 26.24
N PRO A 60 -10.61 12.45 27.21
CA PRO A 60 -9.88 12.15 28.44
C PRO A 60 -10.78 11.83 29.67
N ALA A 61 -12.07 11.59 29.46
CA ALA A 61 -13.05 11.59 30.56
C ALA A 61 -12.93 10.38 31.50
N ASP A 62 -12.68 9.19 30.94
CA ASP A 62 -12.52 7.92 31.67
C ASP A 62 -11.03 7.56 31.85
N GLN A 63 -10.19 7.92 30.87
CA GLN A 63 -8.74 7.71 30.90
C GLN A 63 -8.03 8.98 30.42
N PRO A 64 -6.89 9.37 31.02
CA PRO A 64 -6.28 10.67 30.75
C PRO A 64 -5.57 10.76 29.39
N THR A 65 -5.19 9.61 28.80
CA THR A 65 -4.45 9.50 27.54
C THR A 65 -5.12 8.48 26.62
N ILE A 66 -4.76 8.47 25.34
CA ILE A 66 -5.24 7.45 24.39
C ILE A 66 -4.61 6.10 24.74
N GLN A 67 -3.32 6.05 25.06
CA GLN A 67 -2.66 4.80 25.44
C GLN A 67 -3.30 4.16 26.69
N ASP A 68 -3.61 4.94 27.74
CA ASP A 68 -4.24 4.41 28.95
C ASP A 68 -5.63 3.81 28.65
N ALA A 69 -6.33 4.34 27.65
CA ALA A 69 -7.59 3.77 27.16
C ALA A 69 -7.39 2.48 26.38
N VAL A 70 -6.36 2.41 25.53
CA VAL A 70 -5.97 1.18 24.81
C VAL A 70 -5.58 0.08 25.80
N ASP A 71 -4.74 0.38 26.78
CA ASP A 71 -4.26 -0.56 27.79
C ASP A 71 -5.39 -1.11 28.68
N ALA A 72 -6.43 -0.29 28.93
CA ALA A 72 -7.58 -0.68 29.73
C ALA A 72 -8.68 -1.40 28.91
N ALA A 73 -8.62 -1.32 27.59
CA ALA A 73 -9.63 -1.86 26.70
C ALA A 73 -9.62 -3.39 26.64
N LYS A 74 -10.76 -3.95 26.25
CA LYS A 74 -10.92 -5.37 25.92
C LYS A 74 -11.37 -5.48 24.46
N PRO A 75 -11.18 -6.63 23.80
CA PRO A 75 -11.65 -6.81 22.43
C PRO A 75 -13.11 -6.39 22.23
N GLY A 76 -13.36 -5.64 21.16
CA GLY A 76 -14.66 -5.04 20.85
C GLY A 76 -14.92 -3.68 21.50
N ALA A 77 -13.99 -3.12 22.27
CA ALA A 77 -14.19 -1.82 22.91
C ALA A 77 -14.08 -0.64 21.93
N LEU A 78 -14.88 0.39 22.19
CA LEU A 78 -14.81 1.68 21.50
C LEU A 78 -14.05 2.68 22.37
N ILE A 79 -12.90 3.15 21.90
CA ILE A 79 -12.16 4.26 22.49
C ILE A 79 -12.63 5.54 21.80
N LEU A 80 -13.41 6.36 22.50
CA LEU A 80 -14.02 7.56 21.96
C LEU A 80 -13.26 8.81 22.41
N ILE A 81 -12.57 9.45 21.47
CA ILE A 81 -11.56 10.47 21.75
C ILE A 81 -12.15 11.87 21.51
N SER A 82 -12.15 12.68 22.57
CA SER A 82 -12.64 14.06 22.52
C SER A 82 -11.65 15.00 21.82
N PRO A 83 -12.10 16.13 21.26
CA PRO A 83 -11.21 17.14 20.67
C PRO A 83 -10.06 17.53 21.61
N GLY A 84 -8.85 17.54 21.08
CA GLY A 84 -7.61 17.76 21.83
C GLY A 84 -6.38 17.51 20.96
N VAL A 85 -5.24 18.04 21.42
CA VAL A 85 -3.92 17.71 20.87
C VAL A 85 -3.24 16.74 21.84
N TYR A 86 -2.99 15.52 21.38
CA TYR A 86 -2.40 14.41 22.10
C TYR A 86 -0.96 14.24 21.62
N ASN A 87 0.01 14.37 22.52
CA ASN A 87 1.43 14.17 22.19
C ASN A 87 1.83 12.75 22.62
N GLU A 88 1.32 11.75 21.90
CA GLU A 88 1.44 10.33 22.21
C GLU A 88 1.86 9.54 20.95
N ASP A 89 2.57 8.45 21.16
CA ASP A 89 2.76 7.33 20.26
C ASP A 89 1.98 6.14 20.79
N VAL A 90 0.88 5.79 20.12
CA VAL A 90 -0.08 4.81 20.62
C VAL A 90 0.21 3.44 20.03
N ASP A 91 0.47 2.44 20.88
CA ASP A 91 0.62 1.04 20.51
C ASP A 91 -0.63 0.25 20.86
N VAL A 92 -1.19 -0.44 19.87
CA VAL A 92 -2.37 -1.30 19.99
C VAL A 92 -1.97 -2.75 19.77
N THR A 93 -2.17 -3.57 20.80
CA THR A 93 -1.89 -5.03 20.80
C THR A 93 -3.13 -5.86 21.17
N THR A 94 -4.28 -5.20 21.32
CA THR A 94 -5.56 -5.86 21.62
C THR A 94 -6.40 -5.91 20.36
N ASP A 95 -6.90 -7.10 20.02
CA ASP A 95 -7.77 -7.33 18.87
C ASP A 95 -9.09 -6.53 18.96
N ASP A 96 -9.72 -6.31 17.82
CA ASP A 96 -11.09 -5.81 17.66
C ASP A 96 -11.36 -4.46 18.36
N LEU A 97 -10.34 -3.64 18.60
CA LEU A 97 -10.52 -2.29 19.13
C LEU A 97 -10.96 -1.32 18.04
N THR A 98 -11.81 -0.36 18.42
CA THR A 98 -12.12 0.81 17.59
C THR A 98 -11.64 2.07 18.28
N LEU A 99 -10.68 2.78 17.68
CA LEU A 99 -10.23 4.10 18.10
C LEU A 99 -10.91 5.14 17.23
N ARG A 100 -11.76 6.00 17.82
CA ARG A 100 -12.55 6.98 17.08
C ARG A 100 -12.44 8.38 17.66
N GLY A 101 -11.97 9.33 16.86
CA GLY A 101 -12.08 10.75 17.19
C GLY A 101 -13.51 11.27 17.03
N LEU A 102 -13.91 12.20 17.89
CA LEU A 102 -15.20 12.91 17.73
C LEU A 102 -15.19 13.91 16.56
N ASP A 103 -14.01 14.40 16.19
CA ASP A 103 -13.81 15.34 15.09
C ASP A 103 -12.39 15.20 14.52
N ARG A 104 -12.31 14.80 13.25
CA ARG A 104 -11.09 14.59 12.48
C ARG A 104 -10.12 15.75 12.53
N ASN A 105 -10.64 16.99 12.56
CA ASN A 105 -9.82 18.19 12.44
C ASN A 105 -9.34 18.74 13.79
N THR A 106 -9.87 18.21 14.91
CA THR A 106 -9.57 18.70 16.25
C THR A 106 -9.18 17.60 17.24
N VAL A 107 -9.31 16.32 16.88
CA VAL A 107 -8.62 15.19 17.53
C VAL A 107 -7.31 14.98 16.77
N ILE A 108 -6.21 15.46 17.35
CA ILE A 108 -4.90 15.51 16.71
C ILE A 108 -3.89 14.76 17.56
N LEU A 109 -3.29 13.71 17.03
CA LEU A 109 -2.05 13.14 17.53
C LEU A 109 -0.88 13.91 16.89
N ASP A 110 0.01 14.48 17.72
CA ASP A 110 1.14 15.30 17.28
C ASP A 110 2.47 14.75 17.83
N GLY A 111 3.26 14.17 16.93
CA GLY A 111 4.55 13.58 17.27
C GLY A 111 5.65 14.60 17.57
N GLN A 112 5.41 15.90 17.35
CA GLN A 112 6.36 17.00 17.57
C GLN A 112 7.74 16.81 16.90
N PHE A 113 7.81 15.99 15.86
CA PHE A 113 9.02 15.50 15.19
C PHE A 113 9.98 14.78 16.16
N LYS A 114 9.44 14.10 17.17
CA LYS A 114 10.17 13.36 18.20
C LYS A 114 9.65 11.94 18.38
N LEU A 115 8.33 11.77 18.32
CA LEU A 115 7.67 10.47 18.44
C LEU A 115 7.63 9.77 17.08
N GLU A 116 7.66 8.44 17.11
CA GLU A 116 7.91 7.64 15.93
C GLU A 116 6.66 7.41 15.08
N ASN A 117 5.57 6.91 15.69
CA ASN A 117 4.33 6.58 15.03
C ASN A 117 3.13 7.17 15.78
N GLY A 118 2.07 7.57 15.07
CA GLY A 118 0.84 8.08 15.71
C GLY A 118 0.01 7.00 16.37
N VAL A 119 -0.58 6.12 15.57
CA VAL A 119 -1.21 4.88 16.05
C VAL A 119 -0.57 3.71 15.32
N ARG A 120 0.05 2.81 16.06
CA ARG A 120 0.68 1.59 15.57
C ARG A 120 -0.06 0.38 16.11
N ILE A 121 -0.54 -0.46 15.20
CA ILE A 121 -1.26 -1.69 15.47
C ILE A 121 -0.29 -2.83 15.20
N LEU A 122 0.03 -3.60 16.23
CA LEU A 122 1.07 -4.64 16.22
C LEU A 122 0.41 -6.00 16.42
N GLU A 123 0.29 -6.78 15.34
CA GLU A 123 -0.24 -8.15 15.39
C GLU A 123 -1.63 -8.25 16.08
N ALA A 124 -2.41 -7.16 16.03
CA ALA A 124 -3.74 -7.07 16.60
C ALA A 124 -4.79 -7.00 15.50
N ASN A 125 -5.58 -8.05 15.39
CA ASN A 125 -6.54 -8.27 14.32
C ASN A 125 -7.79 -7.44 14.52
N GLY A 126 -8.47 -7.09 13.42
CA GLY A 126 -9.77 -6.43 13.47
C GLY A 126 -9.76 -4.97 13.94
N VAL A 127 -8.59 -4.35 14.11
CA VAL A 127 -8.48 -3.00 14.68
C VAL A 127 -8.90 -1.93 13.67
N VAL A 128 -9.75 -1.03 14.15
CA VAL A 128 -10.35 0.07 13.39
C VAL A 128 -9.88 1.42 13.95
N VAL A 129 -9.40 2.32 13.09
CA VAL A 129 -9.03 3.69 13.45
C VAL A 129 -9.82 4.69 12.60
N GLU A 130 -10.52 5.62 13.24
CA GLU A 130 -11.46 6.52 12.58
C GLU A 130 -11.38 7.98 13.03
N ASN A 131 -11.63 8.88 12.06
CA ASN A 131 -12.04 10.27 12.32
C ASN A 131 -11.07 11.09 13.19
N MET A 132 -9.78 11.04 12.87
CA MET A 132 -8.73 11.75 13.60
C MET A 132 -7.56 12.14 12.68
N THR A 133 -6.64 12.93 13.23
CA THR A 133 -5.45 13.41 12.53
C THR A 133 -4.17 12.93 13.23
N ALA A 134 -3.19 12.44 12.48
CA ALA A 134 -1.83 12.16 12.95
C ALA A 134 -0.82 13.05 12.20
N ARG A 135 0.04 13.77 12.93
CA ARG A 135 0.99 14.69 12.32
C ARG A 135 2.35 14.74 12.99
N ASN A 136 3.34 15.21 12.25
CA ASN A 136 4.68 15.51 12.73
C ASN A 136 5.36 14.31 13.39
N PHE A 137 5.09 13.08 12.96
CA PHE A 137 5.79 11.89 13.43
C PHE A 137 7.11 11.71 12.69
N THR A 138 8.10 11.08 13.31
CA THR A 138 9.40 10.82 12.66
C THR A 138 9.36 9.64 11.70
N SER A 139 8.35 8.76 11.82
CA SER A 139 8.05 7.69 10.88
C SER A 139 6.59 7.83 10.41
N ASN A 140 5.63 7.08 10.95
CA ASN A 140 4.30 6.94 10.32
C ASN A 140 3.16 7.68 11.04
N GLY A 141 2.10 8.00 10.30
CA GLY A 141 0.86 8.49 10.89
C GLY A 141 0.05 7.37 11.54
N PHE A 142 -0.48 6.47 10.72
CA PHE A 142 -1.27 5.31 11.14
C PHE A 142 -0.68 4.06 10.50
N TYR A 143 -0.37 3.05 11.30
CA TYR A 143 0.39 1.89 10.87
C TYR A 143 -0.21 0.58 11.37
N TRP A 144 -0.56 -0.32 10.46
CA TRP A 144 -0.95 -1.70 10.74
C TRP A 144 0.14 -2.66 10.25
N THR A 145 0.55 -3.60 11.11
CA THR A 145 1.53 -4.62 10.75
C THR A 145 1.26 -5.99 11.34
N GLY A 146 1.37 -7.03 10.51
CA GLY A 146 1.15 -8.42 10.90
C GLY A 146 -0.31 -8.70 11.25
N VAL A 147 -1.28 -8.09 10.56
CA VAL A 147 -2.70 -8.13 10.94
C VAL A 147 -3.62 -8.73 9.89
N GLU A 148 -4.63 -9.46 10.36
CA GLU A 148 -5.81 -9.82 9.60
C GLU A 148 -6.98 -8.92 9.99
N GLY A 149 -7.58 -8.26 9.00
CA GLY A 149 -8.69 -7.34 9.21
C GLY A 149 -8.20 -6.00 9.74
N TYR A 150 -8.14 -4.99 8.89
CA TYR A 150 -7.85 -3.62 9.31
C TYR A 150 -8.76 -2.61 8.63
N ARG A 151 -9.06 -1.52 9.34
CA ARG A 151 -9.81 -0.41 8.74
C ARG A 151 -9.33 0.96 9.22
N GLY A 152 -9.00 1.82 8.26
CA GLY A 152 -8.73 3.24 8.46
C GLY A 152 -9.75 4.09 7.71
N SER A 153 -10.50 4.95 8.40
CA SER A 153 -11.56 5.75 7.75
C SER A 153 -11.60 7.18 8.29
N TYR A 154 -11.75 8.18 7.41
CA TYR A 154 -11.71 9.60 7.80
C TYR A 154 -10.43 10.00 8.55
N LEU A 155 -9.27 9.50 8.10
CA LEU A 155 -7.97 9.80 8.70
C LEU A 155 -7.28 10.94 7.95
N THR A 156 -6.59 11.82 8.66
CA THR A 156 -5.64 12.78 8.07
C THR A 156 -4.25 12.47 8.58
N ALA A 157 -3.32 12.11 7.70
CA ALA A 157 -1.91 11.93 8.04
C ALA A 157 -1.07 12.97 7.31
N TYR A 158 -0.30 13.80 8.03
CA TYR A 158 0.54 14.78 7.36
C TYR A 158 1.84 15.16 8.09
N ARG A 159 2.87 15.50 7.30
CA ARG A 159 4.24 15.76 7.80
C ARG A 159 4.82 14.61 8.63
N ASN A 160 4.60 13.38 8.20
CA ASN A 160 5.17 12.20 8.84
C ASN A 160 6.42 11.76 8.08
N GLY A 161 7.44 11.32 8.80
CA GLY A 161 8.79 11.14 8.28
C GLY A 161 9.02 9.93 7.38
N ASP A 162 8.04 9.05 7.23
CA ASP A 162 8.10 7.92 6.30
C ASP A 162 6.78 7.76 5.52
N TYR A 163 5.76 7.14 6.13
CA TYR A 163 4.43 6.96 5.53
C TYR A 163 3.32 7.79 6.20
N GLY A 164 2.26 8.08 5.44
CA GLY A 164 1.03 8.66 5.96
C GLY A 164 0.17 7.61 6.67
N ILE A 165 -0.46 6.75 5.86
CA ILE A 165 -1.32 5.64 6.27
C ILE A 165 -0.74 4.37 5.66
N TYR A 166 -0.35 3.42 6.52
CA TYR A 166 0.55 2.32 6.18
C TYR A 166 -0.02 0.98 6.65
N ALA A 167 -0.15 0.01 5.74
CA ALA A 167 -0.46 -1.38 6.07
C ALA A 167 0.59 -2.29 5.43
N PHE A 168 1.24 -3.12 6.23
CA PHE A 168 2.36 -3.97 5.84
C PHE A 168 2.21 -5.35 6.45
N ASP A 169 2.43 -6.42 5.69
CA ASP A 169 2.13 -7.78 6.16
C ASP A 169 0.71 -7.83 6.74
N ALA A 170 -0.26 -7.36 5.95
CA ALA A 170 -1.62 -7.15 6.41
C ALA A 170 -2.64 -7.49 5.32
N VAL A 171 -3.70 -8.21 5.70
CA VAL A 171 -4.74 -8.68 4.78
C VAL A 171 -6.14 -8.30 5.25
N ASN A 172 -7.12 -8.34 4.33
CA ASN A 172 -8.53 -8.02 4.60
C ASN A 172 -8.72 -6.56 5.06
N GLY A 173 -8.29 -5.63 4.21
CA GLY A 173 -8.10 -4.22 4.56
C GLY A 173 -9.09 -3.24 3.95
N GLN A 174 -9.32 -2.12 4.63
CA GLN A 174 -10.02 -0.97 4.04
C GLN A 174 -9.43 0.36 4.51
N LEU A 175 -9.02 1.20 3.56
CA LEU A 175 -8.57 2.57 3.78
C LEU A 175 -9.45 3.53 2.97
N ASP A 176 -10.27 4.35 3.64
CA ASP A 176 -11.26 5.16 2.94
C ASP A 176 -11.45 6.57 3.50
N ASN A 177 -12.00 7.48 2.68
CA ASN A 177 -12.37 8.85 3.08
C ASN A 177 -11.22 9.65 3.73
N SER A 178 -9.98 9.31 3.40
CA SER A 178 -8.78 9.72 4.13
C SER A 178 -7.87 10.62 3.30
N LEU A 179 -6.95 11.33 3.96
CA LEU A 179 -5.96 12.19 3.34
C LEU A 179 -4.56 11.86 3.86
N GLY A 180 -3.61 11.69 2.94
CA GLY A 180 -2.18 11.53 3.22
C GLY A 180 -1.37 12.63 2.54
N SER A 181 -0.56 13.40 3.28
CA SER A 181 0.22 14.50 2.70
C SER A 181 1.58 14.78 3.34
N GLY A 182 2.61 14.95 2.50
CA GLY A 182 3.94 15.33 2.95
C GLY A 182 4.76 14.21 3.56
N SER A 183 4.56 12.97 3.12
CA SER A 183 5.35 11.81 3.50
C SER A 183 6.48 11.56 2.47
N PRO A 184 7.74 11.33 2.89
CA PRO A 184 8.85 11.07 1.98
C PRO A 184 8.71 9.80 1.14
N ASP A 185 8.12 8.75 1.72
CA ASP A 185 7.76 7.56 0.96
C ASP A 185 6.40 7.79 0.32
N ALA A 186 5.30 7.45 1.02
CA ALA A 186 3.97 7.54 0.44
C ALA A 186 2.90 8.10 1.38
N GLY A 187 1.88 8.73 0.80
CA GLY A 187 0.67 9.10 1.55
C GLY A 187 -0.14 7.88 1.99
N PHE A 188 -0.18 6.85 1.13
CA PHE A 188 -0.85 5.57 1.37
C PHE A 188 0.04 4.43 0.91
N TYR A 189 0.12 3.37 1.72
CA TYR A 189 0.84 2.17 1.36
C TYR A 189 0.08 0.91 1.79
N ILE A 190 0.07 -0.09 0.88
CA ILE A 190 -0.32 -1.49 1.15
C ILE A 190 0.70 -2.39 0.45
N GLY A 191 1.41 -3.22 1.20
CA GLY A 191 2.53 -4.02 0.69
C GLY A 191 2.78 -5.29 1.51
N GLU A 192 3.66 -6.15 0.98
CA GLU A 192 4.01 -7.46 1.54
C GLU A 192 2.76 -8.31 1.84
N CYS A 193 1.87 -8.48 0.85
CA CYS A 193 0.66 -9.29 1.00
C CYS A 193 0.20 -9.89 -0.33
N TYR A 194 -0.24 -11.14 -0.31
CA TYR A 194 -0.93 -11.74 -1.47
C TYR A 194 -1.71 -13.00 -1.06
N PRO A 195 -3.02 -13.10 -1.36
CA PRO A 195 -3.88 -11.98 -1.74
C PRO A 195 -4.04 -11.00 -0.57
N CYS A 196 -3.98 -9.70 -0.85
CA CYS A 196 -4.15 -8.65 0.15
C CYS A 196 -5.61 -8.51 0.58
N ASN A 197 -6.58 -8.74 -0.33
CA ASN A 197 -8.00 -8.53 -0.06
C ASN A 197 -8.29 -7.13 0.50
N ALA A 198 -7.87 -6.08 -0.19
CA ALA A 198 -7.88 -4.73 0.38
C ALA A 198 -8.46 -3.67 -0.56
N LEU A 199 -9.02 -2.61 0.05
CA LEU A 199 -9.67 -1.50 -0.64
C LEU A 199 -9.07 -0.17 -0.21
N ILE A 200 -8.67 0.65 -1.19
CA ILE A 200 -8.46 2.09 -1.05
C ILE A 200 -9.58 2.80 -1.82
N ASP A 201 -10.42 3.57 -1.13
CA ASP A 201 -11.57 4.26 -1.74
C ASP A 201 -11.72 5.71 -1.25
N ASN A 202 -12.01 6.62 -2.18
CA ASN A 202 -12.26 8.03 -1.89
C ASN A 202 -11.16 8.68 -1.01
N VAL A 203 -9.89 8.46 -1.36
CA VAL A 203 -8.75 9.09 -0.67
C VAL A 203 -8.15 10.24 -1.47
N ILE A 204 -7.48 11.15 -0.76
CA ILE A 204 -6.66 12.22 -1.35
C ILE A 204 -5.21 12.02 -0.91
N SER A 205 -4.31 11.83 -1.86
CA SER A 205 -2.87 11.74 -1.59
C SER A 205 -2.13 12.85 -2.33
N GLU A 206 -1.47 13.74 -1.58
CA GLU A 206 -0.82 14.92 -2.15
C GLU A 206 0.49 15.34 -1.48
N ASN A 207 1.38 15.98 -2.24
CA ASN A 207 2.66 16.50 -1.73
C ASN A 207 3.59 15.45 -1.09
N ASN A 208 3.41 14.17 -1.43
CA ASN A 208 4.26 13.07 -0.99
C ASN A 208 5.38 12.80 -2.00
N GLY A 209 6.33 11.93 -1.62
CA GLY A 209 7.18 11.27 -2.60
C GLY A 209 6.32 10.50 -3.60
N LEU A 210 5.56 9.53 -3.10
CA LEU A 210 4.61 8.72 -3.85
C LEU A 210 3.19 8.98 -3.35
N GLY A 211 2.23 9.13 -4.27
CA GLY A 211 0.83 9.21 -3.90
C GLY A 211 0.34 7.90 -3.29
N TYR A 212 0.64 6.78 -3.95
CA TYR A 212 0.47 5.43 -3.45
C TYR A 212 1.75 4.64 -3.75
N SER A 213 2.17 3.84 -2.78
CA SER A 213 3.25 2.86 -2.90
C SER A 213 2.71 1.48 -2.52
N GLY A 214 3.09 0.45 -3.27
CA GLY A 214 2.62 -0.91 -3.04
C GLY A 214 3.66 -1.91 -3.48
N THR A 215 4.63 -2.17 -2.62
CA THR A 215 5.66 -3.17 -2.90
C THR A 215 5.07 -4.57 -2.69
N ASN A 216 5.24 -5.46 -3.66
CA ASN A 216 4.89 -6.88 -3.54
C ASN A 216 3.48 -7.16 -2.98
N SER A 217 2.50 -6.39 -3.45
CA SER A 217 1.11 -6.53 -3.07
C SER A 217 0.20 -6.87 -4.24
N GLY A 218 -0.98 -7.37 -3.89
CA GLY A 218 -2.16 -7.39 -4.73
C GLY A 218 -3.01 -8.64 -4.50
N GLY A 219 -3.78 -9.08 -5.49
CA GLY A 219 -4.82 -10.11 -5.29
C GLY A 219 -6.00 -9.55 -4.50
N ASP A 220 -7.07 -9.21 -5.23
CA ASP A 220 -8.23 -8.48 -4.69
C ASP A 220 -7.84 -7.17 -3.97
N LEU A 221 -6.85 -6.46 -4.54
CA LEU A 221 -6.46 -5.10 -4.12
C LEU A 221 -7.04 -4.06 -5.07
N TYR A 222 -7.89 -3.18 -4.55
CA TYR A 222 -8.63 -2.19 -5.33
C TYR A 222 -8.26 -0.78 -4.90
N ILE A 223 -7.83 0.05 -5.85
CA ILE A 223 -7.53 1.48 -5.65
C ILE A 223 -8.52 2.27 -6.51
N VAL A 224 -9.54 2.85 -5.87
CA VAL A 224 -10.71 3.37 -6.59
C VAL A 224 -11.16 4.75 -6.11
N ASN A 225 -11.84 5.48 -7.00
CA ASN A 225 -12.48 6.78 -6.77
C ASN A 225 -11.61 7.81 -6.03
N SER A 226 -10.29 7.72 -6.18
CA SER A 226 -9.34 8.48 -5.37
C SER A 226 -8.61 9.54 -6.19
N THR A 227 -7.99 10.50 -5.49
CA THR A 227 -7.22 11.59 -6.10
C THR A 227 -5.76 11.52 -5.67
N PHE A 228 -4.87 11.37 -6.65
CA PHE A 228 -3.41 11.38 -6.46
C PHE A 228 -2.81 12.57 -7.21
N ARG A 229 -2.41 13.62 -6.48
CA ARG A 229 -1.99 14.87 -7.10
C ARG A 229 -0.80 15.54 -6.44
N ASN A 230 -0.04 16.33 -7.18
CA ASN A 230 1.05 17.15 -6.63
C ASN A 230 2.07 16.34 -5.80
N ASN A 231 2.19 15.03 -6.04
CA ASN A 231 3.25 14.20 -5.48
C ASN A 231 4.50 14.28 -6.39
N ARG A 232 5.61 13.64 -6.03
CA ARG A 232 6.67 13.41 -7.02
C ARG A 232 6.22 12.41 -8.07
N ALA A 233 5.59 11.31 -7.66
CA ALA A 233 4.92 10.35 -8.54
C ALA A 233 3.54 10.00 -7.98
N GLY A 234 2.59 9.65 -8.84
CA GLY A 234 1.22 9.35 -8.41
C GLY A 234 1.09 7.96 -7.79
N VAL A 235 0.68 6.97 -8.58
CA VAL A 235 0.38 5.61 -8.12
C VAL A 235 1.50 4.68 -8.57
N VAL A 236 2.20 4.03 -7.63
CA VAL A 236 3.41 3.24 -7.90
C VAL A 236 3.39 1.90 -7.14
N PRO A 237 2.62 0.91 -7.59
CA PRO A 237 2.75 -0.48 -7.16
C PRO A 237 3.98 -1.12 -7.84
N ASN A 238 4.92 -1.68 -7.09
CA ASN A 238 6.20 -2.14 -7.64
C ASN A 238 6.68 -3.47 -7.06
N SER A 239 7.55 -4.15 -7.81
CA SER A 239 8.16 -5.41 -7.37
C SER A 239 9.59 -5.22 -6.88
N GLY A 240 10.03 -6.07 -5.96
CA GLY A 240 11.44 -6.13 -5.53
C GLY A 240 11.68 -7.21 -4.47
N SER A 241 12.88 -7.77 -4.40
CA SER A 241 13.24 -8.79 -3.40
C SER A 241 13.60 -8.23 -2.02
N TYR A 242 13.57 -6.91 -1.85
CA TYR A 242 13.86 -6.21 -0.60
C TYR A 242 12.69 -6.24 0.40
N GLU A 243 11.53 -6.70 -0.04
CA GLU A 243 10.37 -7.08 0.76
C GLU A 243 9.93 -8.49 0.36
N LEU A 244 9.17 -9.18 1.19
CA LEU A 244 8.70 -10.54 0.92
C LEU A 244 7.48 -10.56 -0.02
N CYS A 245 6.99 -11.75 -0.33
CA CYS A 245 5.74 -11.99 -1.06
C CYS A 245 5.69 -11.43 -2.49
N TYR A 246 6.85 -11.16 -3.09
CA TYR A 246 6.99 -10.75 -4.49
C TYR A 246 6.40 -11.76 -5.49
N PRO A 247 6.00 -11.30 -6.69
CA PRO A 247 6.06 -9.91 -7.17
C PRO A 247 4.81 -9.10 -6.81
N GLU A 248 4.80 -7.80 -7.08
CA GLU A 248 3.54 -7.05 -7.12
C GLU A 248 2.67 -7.55 -8.27
N ARG A 249 1.39 -7.84 -7.99
CA ARG A 249 0.51 -8.45 -8.99
C ARG A 249 -0.98 -8.36 -8.69
N ASP A 250 -1.78 -8.32 -9.75
CA ASP A 250 -3.26 -8.38 -9.69
C ASP A 250 -3.87 -7.22 -8.88
N THR A 251 -3.26 -6.05 -8.92
CA THR A 251 -3.81 -4.79 -8.40
C THR A 251 -4.77 -4.16 -9.42
N THR A 252 -5.93 -3.69 -8.94
CA THR A 252 -6.96 -3.04 -9.75
C THR A 252 -7.05 -1.54 -9.44
N VAL A 253 -6.71 -0.69 -10.40
CA VAL A 253 -6.70 0.78 -10.28
C VAL A 253 -7.78 1.38 -11.17
N VAL A 254 -8.91 1.83 -10.59
CA VAL A 254 -10.10 2.22 -11.37
C VAL A 254 -10.75 3.54 -10.92
N GLY A 255 -11.11 4.40 -11.87
CA GLY A 255 -11.93 5.59 -11.57
C GLY A 255 -11.19 6.70 -10.81
N ASN A 256 -9.86 6.75 -10.88
CA ASN A 256 -9.07 7.72 -10.15
C ASN A 256 -8.77 9.00 -10.96
N LEU A 257 -8.55 10.09 -10.23
CA LEU A 257 -7.97 11.34 -10.73
C LEU A 257 -6.48 11.38 -10.40
N VAL A 258 -5.61 11.37 -11.41
CA VAL A 258 -4.16 11.31 -11.22
C VAL A 258 -3.47 12.43 -12.01
N TYR A 259 -3.04 13.50 -11.34
CA TYR A 259 -2.58 14.69 -12.06
C TYR A 259 -1.50 15.50 -11.37
N GLU A 260 -0.69 16.21 -12.16
CA GLU A 260 0.34 17.13 -11.66
C GLU A 260 1.33 16.47 -10.67
N ASN A 261 1.63 15.18 -10.86
CA ASN A 261 2.60 14.48 -10.01
C ASN A 261 4.01 14.78 -10.51
N ASN A 262 4.46 16.01 -10.20
CA ASN A 262 5.68 16.65 -10.70
C ASN A 262 6.45 17.41 -9.60
N ASN A 263 6.08 17.21 -8.34
CA ASN A 263 6.42 18.11 -7.24
C ASN A 263 7.87 17.92 -6.76
N GLU A 264 8.80 18.61 -7.41
CA GLU A 264 10.24 18.58 -7.12
C GLU A 264 10.63 19.07 -5.72
N VAL A 265 9.73 19.73 -5.00
CA VAL A 265 9.98 20.24 -3.63
C VAL A 265 9.30 19.41 -2.55
N ALA A 266 8.47 18.42 -2.91
CA ALA A 266 7.95 17.45 -1.94
C ALA A 266 9.10 16.63 -1.32
N PRO A 267 8.93 16.05 -0.12
CA PRO A 267 9.90 15.08 0.40
C PRO A 267 10.03 13.85 -0.51
N ALA A 268 11.08 13.07 -0.34
CA ALA A 268 11.34 11.89 -1.18
C ALA A 268 12.28 10.90 -0.50
N ILE A 269 11.99 9.61 -0.65
CA ILE A 269 12.97 8.54 -0.65
C ILE A 269 13.59 8.36 -2.04
N GLU A 270 14.59 7.47 -2.17
CA GLU A 270 15.30 7.21 -3.42
C GLU A 270 14.37 6.71 -4.54
N VAL A 271 13.47 5.77 -4.25
CA VAL A 271 12.47 5.25 -5.21
C VAL A 271 11.57 6.38 -5.74
N ALA A 272 11.13 7.31 -4.88
CA ALA A 272 10.32 8.46 -5.28
C ALA A 272 11.07 9.42 -6.23
N LEU A 273 12.40 9.52 -6.13
CA LEU A 273 13.22 10.30 -7.06
C LEU A 273 13.31 9.65 -8.44
N LEU A 274 13.33 8.32 -8.48
CA LEU A 274 13.34 7.54 -9.72
C LEU A 274 11.96 7.60 -10.42
N ALA A 275 10.88 7.47 -9.65
CA ALA A 275 9.52 7.49 -10.15
C ALA A 275 9.01 8.91 -10.50
N GLN A 276 9.74 9.97 -10.12
CA GLN A 276 9.27 11.34 -10.24
C GLN A 276 8.81 11.72 -11.65
N GLY A 277 7.66 12.38 -11.73
CA GLY A 277 7.09 12.90 -12.97
C GLY A 277 6.18 11.90 -13.67
N ASN A 278 5.86 10.77 -13.05
CA ASN A 278 4.93 9.78 -13.59
C ASN A 278 3.56 9.86 -12.89
N GLY A 279 2.50 9.63 -13.66
CA GLY A 279 1.13 9.54 -13.15
C GLY A 279 0.86 8.22 -12.46
N ILE A 280 0.60 7.17 -13.25
CA ILE A 280 0.50 5.78 -12.79
C ILE A 280 1.72 5.05 -13.37
N LEU A 281 2.59 4.52 -12.52
CA LEU A 281 3.79 3.80 -12.93
C LEU A 281 3.70 2.39 -12.37
N LEU A 282 3.91 1.36 -13.21
CA LEU A 282 3.95 -0.04 -12.79
C LEU A 282 5.39 -0.58 -12.97
N PRO A 283 6.34 -0.30 -12.04
CA PRO A 283 7.68 -0.82 -12.12
C PRO A 283 7.72 -2.29 -11.71
N GLY A 284 7.74 -3.19 -12.71
CA GLY A 284 7.80 -4.63 -12.48
C GLY A 284 6.49 -5.28 -12.03
N GLY A 285 5.36 -4.59 -12.17
CA GLY A 285 4.05 -5.11 -11.78
C GLY A 285 3.46 -6.11 -12.76
N VAL A 286 2.70 -7.08 -12.25
CA VAL A 286 2.20 -8.22 -13.04
C VAL A 286 0.67 -8.30 -13.03
N ARG A 287 0.03 -8.54 -14.18
CA ARG A 287 -1.43 -8.76 -14.30
C ARG A 287 -2.32 -7.64 -13.70
N ASN A 288 -1.79 -6.41 -13.57
CA ASN A 288 -2.58 -5.30 -13.05
C ASN A 288 -3.66 -4.85 -14.04
N LEU A 289 -4.78 -4.37 -13.51
CA LEU A 289 -5.85 -3.75 -14.26
C LEU A 289 -5.87 -2.23 -13.97
N VAL A 290 -5.55 -1.41 -14.97
CA VAL A 290 -5.65 0.05 -14.87
C VAL A 290 -6.74 0.53 -15.79
N GLN A 291 -7.90 0.88 -15.23
CA GLN A 291 -9.10 1.15 -16.03
C GLN A 291 -9.84 2.44 -15.68
N ARG A 292 -10.35 3.17 -16.68
CA ARG A 292 -11.23 4.35 -16.45
C ARG A 292 -10.63 5.40 -15.49
N ASN A 293 -9.33 5.64 -15.56
CA ASN A 293 -8.68 6.73 -14.82
C ASN A 293 -8.54 7.98 -15.69
N GLN A 294 -8.66 9.15 -15.08
CA GLN A 294 -8.40 10.43 -15.71
C GLN A 294 -7.02 10.91 -15.26
N VAL A 295 -6.04 10.81 -16.16
CA VAL A 295 -4.61 10.98 -15.88
C VAL A 295 -4.05 12.14 -16.70
N PHE A 296 -3.44 13.16 -16.08
CA PHE A 296 -2.98 14.30 -16.87
C PHE A 296 -1.85 15.15 -16.27
N ASN A 297 -1.13 15.83 -17.17
CA ASN A 297 -0.07 16.80 -16.87
C ASN A 297 1.09 16.21 -16.03
N HIS A 298 1.83 15.24 -16.59
CA HIS A 298 2.99 14.62 -15.93
C HIS A 298 4.28 14.87 -16.73
N LYS A 299 5.40 15.15 -16.07
CA LYS A 299 6.67 15.49 -16.75
C LYS A 299 7.28 14.34 -17.54
N ARG A 300 7.02 13.10 -17.12
CA ARG A 300 7.44 11.85 -17.79
C ARG A 300 6.21 11.18 -18.40
N THR A 301 5.71 10.09 -17.82
CA THR A 301 4.61 9.32 -18.40
C THR A 301 3.28 9.60 -17.71
N GLY A 302 2.18 9.50 -18.47
CA GLY A 302 0.84 9.47 -17.87
C GLY A 302 0.61 8.13 -17.20
N ILE A 303 0.60 7.06 -17.99
CA ILE A 303 0.61 5.67 -17.53
C ILE A 303 1.85 4.99 -18.13
N GLY A 304 2.74 4.46 -17.28
CA GLY A 304 4.00 3.84 -17.69
C GLY A 304 4.16 2.44 -17.12
N LEU A 305 4.52 1.48 -17.97
CA LEU A 305 4.81 0.10 -17.60
C LEU A 305 6.29 -0.13 -17.88
N VAL A 306 7.12 -0.18 -16.84
CA VAL A 306 8.58 -0.20 -16.97
C VAL A 306 9.19 -1.27 -16.08
N PRO A 307 10.43 -1.72 -16.31
CA PRO A 307 11.07 -2.57 -15.35
C PRO A 307 11.50 -1.79 -14.11
N TYR A 308 11.49 -2.44 -12.95
CA TYR A 308 12.24 -1.96 -11.79
C TYR A 308 13.66 -2.56 -11.81
N PRO A 309 14.72 -1.75 -11.97
CA PRO A 309 16.09 -2.21 -11.80
C PRO A 309 16.44 -2.24 -10.30
N GLU A 310 16.41 -3.41 -9.68
CA GLU A 310 16.85 -3.59 -8.31
C GLU A 310 18.37 -3.78 -8.26
N GLU A 311 19.07 -2.94 -7.48
CA GLU A 311 20.47 -3.13 -7.11
C GLU A 311 20.57 -3.95 -5.81
N ASP A 312 21.63 -4.75 -5.66
CA ASP A 312 21.86 -5.57 -4.48
C ASP A 312 20.67 -6.50 -4.12
N ALA A 313 20.00 -7.07 -5.15
CA ALA A 313 18.85 -7.96 -4.99
C ALA A 313 19.17 -9.18 -4.10
N SER A 314 18.19 -9.58 -3.29
CA SER A 314 18.27 -10.71 -2.37
C SER A 314 17.78 -12.02 -2.99
N ASP A 315 16.91 -11.95 -4.00
CA ASP A 315 16.45 -13.10 -4.80
C ASP A 315 16.21 -12.72 -6.27
N LEU A 316 16.00 -13.73 -7.10
CA LEU A 316 15.52 -13.59 -8.47
C LEU A 316 14.00 -13.38 -8.52
N ALA A 317 13.54 -12.74 -9.60
CA ALA A 317 12.11 -12.67 -9.88
C ALA A 317 11.54 -14.08 -10.13
N PRO A 318 10.39 -14.44 -9.53
CA PRO A 318 9.81 -15.77 -9.65
C PRO A 318 9.26 -16.01 -11.07
N GLU A 319 9.21 -17.28 -11.46
CA GLU A 319 8.65 -17.67 -12.75
C GLU A 319 7.13 -17.46 -12.77
N ALA A 320 6.54 -17.36 -13.97
CA ALA A 320 5.10 -17.14 -14.12
C ALA A 320 4.22 -18.21 -13.45
N ALA A 321 4.75 -19.44 -13.29
CA ALA A 321 4.05 -20.52 -12.61
C ALA A 321 3.94 -20.32 -11.08
N GLU A 322 4.73 -19.42 -10.51
CA GLU A 322 4.82 -19.17 -9.07
C GLU A 322 4.06 -17.90 -8.66
N TRP A 323 3.61 -17.08 -9.62
CA TRP A 323 2.88 -15.84 -9.34
C TRP A 323 1.59 -16.06 -8.56
N ASP A 324 0.94 -17.22 -8.64
CA ASP A 324 -0.28 -17.48 -7.86
C ASP A 324 -0.01 -17.97 -6.42
N THR A 325 1.26 -18.15 -6.04
CA THR A 325 1.61 -18.63 -4.69
C THR A 325 1.21 -17.59 -3.65
N PRO A 326 0.37 -17.92 -2.66
CA PRO A 326 -0.02 -16.99 -1.61
C PRO A 326 1.15 -16.67 -0.70
N CYS A 327 1.14 -15.46 -0.14
CA CYS A 327 2.13 -14.97 0.81
C CYS A 327 2.25 -15.90 2.03
N SER A 328 1.14 -16.51 2.49
CA SER A 328 1.14 -17.52 3.56
C SER A 328 2.01 -18.76 3.29
N GLU A 329 2.37 -19.03 2.04
CA GLU A 329 3.25 -20.14 1.66
C GLU A 329 4.71 -19.71 1.46
N THR A 330 4.98 -18.41 1.24
CA THR A 330 6.32 -17.88 0.93
C THR A 330 6.93 -17.05 2.06
N HIS A 331 6.11 -16.45 2.93
CA HIS A 331 6.53 -15.47 3.92
C HIS A 331 7.61 -16.03 4.87
N ASP A 332 7.41 -17.24 5.40
CA ASP A 332 8.34 -17.86 6.34
C ASP A 332 9.40 -18.75 5.68
N VAL A 333 9.50 -18.71 4.34
CA VAL A 333 10.46 -19.51 3.58
C VAL A 333 11.80 -18.79 3.51
N GLU A 334 12.86 -19.47 3.95
CA GLU A 334 14.21 -18.95 3.81
C GLU A 334 14.58 -18.84 2.32
N VAL A 335 14.84 -17.61 1.88
CA VAL A 335 15.29 -17.30 0.53
C VAL A 335 16.77 -17.68 0.38
N PRO A 336 17.13 -18.63 -0.49
CA PRO A 336 18.52 -18.95 -0.75
C PRO A 336 19.23 -17.77 -1.44
N PRO A 337 20.54 -17.56 -1.19
CA PRO A 337 21.27 -16.51 -1.90
C PRO A 337 21.30 -16.80 -3.40
N ILE A 338 21.19 -15.73 -4.19
CA ILE A 338 21.33 -15.80 -5.65
C ILE A 338 22.68 -16.45 -6.00
N PRO A 339 22.70 -17.50 -6.84
CA PRO A 339 23.95 -18.12 -7.29
C PRO A 339 24.87 -17.09 -7.98
N ASP A 340 26.18 -17.16 -7.71
CA ASP A 340 27.18 -16.24 -8.29
C ASP A 340 27.12 -16.14 -9.83
N ALA A 341 26.69 -17.20 -10.50
CA ALA A 341 26.55 -17.24 -11.96
C ALA A 341 25.37 -16.40 -12.49
N ASP A 342 24.34 -16.22 -11.67
CA ASP A 342 23.11 -15.48 -11.98
C ASP A 342 23.18 -14.04 -11.47
N CYS A 343 24.09 -13.79 -10.52
CA CYS A 343 24.37 -12.47 -9.99
C CYS A 343 25.20 -11.62 -10.95
N LYS A 344 24.53 -10.70 -11.67
CA LYS A 344 25.16 -9.84 -12.67
C LYS A 344 25.07 -8.37 -12.27
N ALA A 345 26.17 -7.64 -12.36
CA ALA A 345 26.19 -6.19 -12.29
C ALA A 345 25.99 -5.56 -13.67
N VAL A 346 25.56 -4.29 -13.74
CA VAL A 346 25.55 -3.52 -14.98
C VAL A 346 26.65 -2.46 -14.91
N ASP A 347 27.81 -2.79 -15.48
CA ASP A 347 29.03 -1.97 -15.39
C ASP A 347 28.76 -0.49 -15.70
N GLY A 348 29.08 0.37 -14.73
CA GLY A 348 28.98 1.83 -14.86
C GLY A 348 27.56 2.40 -14.75
N LEU A 349 26.53 1.56 -14.54
CA LEU A 349 25.14 1.99 -14.40
C LEU A 349 24.49 1.53 -13.09
N LEU A 350 24.50 0.22 -12.82
CA LEU A 350 23.89 -0.41 -11.64
C LEU A 350 24.89 -1.31 -10.94
N LYS A 351 24.89 -1.31 -9.61
CA LYS A 351 25.85 -2.00 -8.77
C LYS A 351 25.23 -3.25 -8.15
N GLY A 352 26.13 -4.15 -7.74
CA GLY A 352 25.72 -5.33 -6.99
C GLY A 352 25.06 -6.39 -7.85
N CYS A 353 24.23 -7.20 -7.21
CA CYS A 353 23.37 -8.18 -7.86
C CYS A 353 22.16 -7.44 -8.46
N VAL A 354 22.09 -7.36 -9.79
CA VAL A 354 21.00 -6.63 -10.45
C VAL A 354 19.92 -7.57 -10.92
N VAL A 355 18.67 -7.28 -10.56
CA VAL A 355 17.48 -7.96 -11.08
C VAL A 355 16.56 -6.94 -11.74
N PHE A 356 16.10 -7.24 -12.95
CA PHE A 356 15.10 -6.43 -13.64
C PHE A 356 13.73 -7.07 -13.47
N TRP A 357 12.92 -6.48 -12.59
CA TRP A 357 11.53 -6.86 -12.42
C TRP A 357 10.73 -6.27 -13.56
N ASN A 358 10.28 -7.11 -14.48
CA ASN A 358 9.63 -6.68 -15.72
C ASN A 358 8.11 -6.63 -15.55
N PRO A 359 7.41 -5.66 -16.18
CA PRO A 359 5.98 -5.53 -16.05
C PRO A 359 5.28 -6.50 -17.02
N TYR A 360 4.64 -7.55 -16.52
CA TYR A 360 4.03 -8.60 -17.35
C TYR A 360 2.50 -8.56 -17.33
N GLU A 361 1.88 -8.85 -18.47
CA GLU A 361 0.44 -9.18 -18.57
C GLU A 361 -0.53 -8.12 -18.01
N ASN A 362 -0.10 -6.86 -17.89
CA ASN A 362 -0.95 -5.78 -17.40
C ASN A 362 -1.95 -5.33 -18.49
N ARG A 363 -3.13 -4.88 -18.06
CA ARG A 363 -4.24 -4.46 -18.92
C ARG A 363 -4.59 -3.00 -18.65
N ILE A 364 -4.44 -2.16 -19.67
CA ILE A 364 -4.71 -0.71 -19.56
C ILE A 364 -5.93 -0.36 -20.41
N LEU A 365 -7.05 -0.03 -19.77
CA LEU A 365 -8.36 0.02 -20.42
C LEU A 365 -9.09 1.36 -20.22
N ASP A 366 -9.66 1.93 -21.28
CA ASP A 366 -10.65 3.04 -21.18
C ASP A 366 -10.20 4.27 -20.36
N ASN A 367 -8.89 4.50 -20.23
CA ASN A 367 -8.36 5.65 -19.52
C ASN A 367 -8.38 6.89 -20.43
N THR A 368 -8.48 8.09 -19.83
CA THR A 368 -8.22 9.34 -20.53
C THR A 368 -6.92 9.93 -20.02
N ILE A 369 -5.92 10.00 -20.90
CA ILE A 369 -4.55 10.35 -20.56
C ILE A 369 -4.09 11.54 -21.42
N SER A 370 -3.50 12.57 -20.84
CA SER A 370 -3.09 13.75 -21.62
C SER A 370 -2.01 14.61 -20.98
N GLY A 371 -1.22 15.28 -21.82
CA GLY A 371 -0.31 16.33 -21.37
C GLY A 371 0.94 15.79 -20.68
N SER A 372 1.35 14.56 -20.98
CA SER A 372 2.58 13.98 -20.46
C SER A 372 3.79 14.26 -21.35
N GLY A 373 4.97 14.42 -20.75
CA GLY A 373 6.19 14.83 -21.45
C GLY A 373 6.82 13.74 -22.31
N ALA A 374 7.10 12.57 -21.74
CA ALA A 374 7.71 11.44 -22.46
C ALA A 374 6.68 10.73 -23.35
N ALA A 375 5.53 10.38 -22.77
CA ALA A 375 4.37 9.87 -23.48
C ALA A 375 3.15 9.87 -22.55
N ASP A 376 1.95 10.01 -23.09
CA ASP A 376 0.74 9.79 -22.31
C ASP A 376 0.65 8.32 -21.88
N LEU A 377 0.88 7.38 -22.80
CA LEU A 377 0.87 5.95 -22.55
C LEU A 377 2.20 5.30 -22.93
N ALA A 378 2.85 4.56 -22.03
CA ALA A 378 4.15 3.99 -22.31
C ALA A 378 4.33 2.57 -21.77
N VAL A 379 5.10 1.77 -22.49
CA VAL A 379 5.61 0.48 -22.01
C VAL A 379 7.01 0.25 -22.56
N GLY A 380 7.87 -0.38 -21.78
CA GLY A 380 9.19 -0.76 -22.28
C GLY A 380 9.92 -1.66 -21.32
N THR A 381 10.97 -2.30 -21.84
CA THR A 381 12.03 -2.91 -21.04
C THR A 381 13.39 -2.68 -21.70
N VAL A 382 14.47 -3.00 -20.99
CA VAL A 382 15.84 -2.97 -21.46
C VAL A 382 16.54 -4.27 -21.07
N ASP A 383 17.22 -4.89 -22.03
CA ASP A 383 18.01 -6.10 -21.78
C ASP A 383 19.46 -5.76 -21.44
N LEU A 384 19.68 -5.22 -20.24
CA LEU A 384 21.02 -4.86 -19.76
C LEU A 384 21.82 -6.07 -19.24
N LEU A 385 21.17 -7.22 -19.05
CA LEU A 385 21.77 -8.43 -18.48
C LEU A 385 21.97 -9.56 -19.51
N GLY A 386 21.57 -9.34 -20.77
CA GLY A 386 21.66 -10.31 -21.86
C GLY A 386 20.72 -11.50 -21.69
N LEU A 387 19.55 -11.28 -21.08
CA LEU A 387 18.50 -12.27 -20.84
C LEU A 387 17.56 -12.45 -22.05
N GLY A 388 17.65 -11.57 -23.05
CA GLY A 388 16.85 -11.62 -24.27
C GLY A 388 15.39 -11.21 -24.10
N VAL A 389 15.02 -10.58 -22.98
CA VAL A 389 13.66 -10.09 -22.74
C VAL A 389 13.41 -8.83 -23.56
N THR A 390 12.37 -8.85 -24.39
CA THR A 390 11.93 -7.72 -25.21
C THR A 390 10.54 -7.25 -24.81
N THR A 391 10.18 -6.01 -25.14
CA THR A 391 8.91 -5.39 -24.73
C THR A 391 7.67 -6.18 -25.19
N ASP A 392 7.72 -6.80 -26.36
CA ASP A 392 6.63 -7.61 -26.91
C ASP A 392 6.42 -8.93 -26.15
N MET A 393 7.48 -9.50 -25.56
CA MET A 393 7.39 -10.70 -24.73
C MET A 393 6.66 -10.46 -23.40
N LEU A 394 6.53 -9.20 -22.99
CA LEU A 394 5.90 -8.82 -21.73
C LEU A 394 4.38 -9.04 -21.72
N ARG A 395 3.74 -9.15 -22.89
CA ARG A 395 2.30 -9.44 -23.05
C ARG A 395 1.37 -8.44 -22.34
N ASN A 396 1.80 -7.19 -22.15
CA ASN A 396 0.91 -6.10 -21.75
C ASN A 396 -0.03 -5.71 -22.90
N CYS A 397 -1.23 -5.23 -22.59
CA CYS A 397 -2.21 -4.84 -23.61
C CYS A 397 -2.95 -3.55 -23.28
N PHE A 398 -3.48 -2.90 -24.33
CA PHE A 398 -4.06 -1.56 -24.28
C PHE A 398 -5.30 -1.46 -25.17
N SER A 399 -6.46 -1.09 -24.61
CA SER A 399 -7.70 -0.94 -25.36
C SER A 399 -8.55 0.24 -24.85
N GLY A 400 -9.26 0.94 -25.75
CA GLY A 400 -10.25 1.96 -25.37
C GLY A 400 -9.70 3.25 -24.74
N ASN A 401 -8.38 3.37 -24.53
CA ASN A 401 -7.76 4.56 -23.98
C ASN A 401 -7.79 5.72 -24.99
N THR A 402 -8.01 6.92 -24.46
CA THR A 402 -7.89 8.19 -25.17
C THR A 402 -6.60 8.88 -24.75
N PHE A 403 -5.68 9.10 -25.69
CA PHE A 403 -4.38 9.74 -25.46
C PHE A 403 -3.85 10.43 -26.72
N ALA A 404 -2.85 11.31 -26.57
CA ALA A 404 -2.22 12.00 -27.70
C ALA A 404 -0.89 11.36 -28.13
N THR A 405 -0.11 10.84 -27.19
CA THR A 405 1.21 10.23 -27.47
C THR A 405 1.34 8.86 -26.82
N SER A 406 2.03 7.95 -27.50
CA SER A 406 2.44 6.68 -26.90
C SER A 406 3.90 6.37 -27.19
N ALA A 407 4.53 5.60 -26.31
CA ALA A 407 5.88 5.08 -26.50
C ALA A 407 5.92 3.58 -26.11
N PRO A 408 6.08 2.63 -27.05
CA PRO A 408 6.17 2.78 -28.51
C PRO A 408 5.00 3.51 -29.20
N ASN A 409 5.19 3.90 -30.46
CA ASN A 409 4.12 4.50 -31.25
C ASN A 409 2.95 3.54 -31.45
N ASP A 410 1.72 4.06 -31.48
CA ASP A 410 0.50 3.30 -31.78
C ASP A 410 0.23 2.09 -30.86
N LEU A 411 0.51 2.23 -29.55
CA LEU A 411 0.49 1.11 -28.60
C LEU A 411 -0.79 0.26 -28.60
N GLN A 412 -1.97 0.89 -28.71
CA GLN A 412 -3.24 0.15 -28.75
C GLN A 412 -3.43 -0.67 -30.03
N ALA A 413 -2.79 -0.28 -31.13
CA ALA A 413 -2.80 -1.05 -32.36
C ALA A 413 -1.72 -2.15 -32.35
N LEU A 414 -0.59 -1.90 -31.68
CA LEU A 414 0.48 -2.89 -31.49
C LEU A 414 0.04 -4.03 -30.58
N ALA A 415 -0.64 -3.73 -29.47
CA ALA A 415 -1.03 -4.71 -28.45
C ALA A 415 -2.45 -4.46 -27.91
N PRO A 416 -3.50 -4.66 -28.73
CA PRO A 416 -4.89 -4.64 -28.25
C PRO A 416 -5.17 -5.80 -27.29
N CYS A 417 -6.04 -5.61 -26.29
CA CYS A 417 -6.31 -6.64 -25.29
C CYS A 417 -7.15 -7.83 -25.79
N ASP A 418 -8.08 -7.60 -26.71
CA ASP A 418 -9.04 -8.61 -27.17
C ASP A 418 -8.93 -8.89 -28.68
N ALA A 419 -7.76 -8.61 -29.26
CA ALA A 419 -7.48 -8.81 -30.69
C ALA A 419 -6.00 -9.11 -30.92
N GLU A 420 -5.67 -9.51 -32.15
CA GLU A 420 -4.28 -9.63 -32.58
C GLU A 420 -3.70 -8.24 -32.89
N GLY A 421 -2.43 -8.04 -32.52
CA GLY A 421 -1.70 -6.82 -32.84
C GLY A 421 -1.53 -6.61 -34.35
N ASN A 422 -1.30 -5.36 -34.77
CA ASN A 422 -1.15 -5.01 -36.18
C ASN A 422 0.19 -5.46 -36.82
N GLY A 423 1.07 -6.13 -36.06
CA GLY A 423 2.40 -6.56 -36.52
C GLY A 423 3.41 -5.42 -36.69
N GLY A 424 3.16 -4.25 -36.10
CA GLY A 424 4.07 -3.10 -36.13
C GLY A 424 5.34 -3.31 -35.30
N SER A 425 6.27 -2.35 -35.40
CA SER A 425 7.56 -2.41 -34.70
C SER A 425 7.45 -1.81 -33.30
N TRP A 426 7.91 -2.57 -32.30
CA TRP A 426 8.06 -2.14 -30.91
C TRP A 426 9.24 -1.17 -30.70
N ASP A 427 10.15 -1.05 -31.66
CA ASP A 427 11.29 -0.11 -31.60
C ASP A 427 10.89 1.30 -32.07
N ALA A 428 9.81 1.41 -32.84
CA ALA A 428 9.37 2.68 -33.40
C ALA A 428 8.81 3.59 -32.29
N GLY A 429 9.58 4.62 -31.92
CA GLY A 429 9.21 5.51 -30.81
C GLY A 429 9.29 4.83 -29.45
N ALA A 430 10.13 3.81 -29.30
CA ALA A 430 10.35 3.14 -28.03
C ALA A 430 10.71 4.14 -26.92
N LEU A 431 10.25 3.83 -25.70
CA LEU A 431 10.52 4.64 -24.52
C LEU A 431 12.03 4.67 -24.22
N ASP A 432 12.62 5.87 -24.08
CA ASP A 432 14.03 6.04 -23.72
C ASP A 432 14.28 5.74 -22.23
N LEU A 433 14.22 4.46 -21.87
CA LEU A 433 14.39 4.00 -20.49
C LEU A 433 15.77 4.36 -19.94
N LEU A 434 16.83 4.27 -20.75
CA LEU A 434 18.18 4.60 -20.28
C LEU A 434 18.35 6.10 -20.00
N GLY A 435 17.79 6.97 -20.84
CA GLY A 435 17.76 8.41 -20.58
C GLY A 435 16.94 8.76 -19.34
N LEU A 436 15.81 8.06 -19.13
CA LEU A 436 14.96 8.24 -17.95
C LEU A 436 15.64 7.79 -16.65
N LEU A 437 16.31 6.63 -16.66
CA LEU A 437 17.08 6.10 -15.53
C LEU A 437 18.33 6.97 -15.24
N GLY A 438 19.01 7.44 -16.29
CA GLY A 438 20.22 8.27 -16.18
C GLY A 438 19.99 9.71 -15.74
N SER A 439 18.73 10.11 -15.53
CA SER A 439 18.34 11.47 -15.14
C SER A 439 17.43 11.46 -13.90
N PRO A 440 17.87 10.90 -12.75
CA PRO A 440 17.07 10.92 -11.53
C PRO A 440 16.86 12.36 -11.03
N ALA A 441 15.75 12.59 -10.35
CA ALA A 441 15.48 13.88 -9.74
C ALA A 441 16.51 14.20 -8.64
N ALA A 442 16.78 15.50 -8.43
CA ALA A 442 17.60 15.92 -7.29
C ALA A 442 16.88 15.59 -5.97
N ALA A 443 17.63 15.02 -5.02
CA ALA A 443 17.13 14.78 -3.67
C ALA A 443 16.78 16.11 -2.99
N PRO A 444 15.61 16.22 -2.33
CA PRO A 444 15.29 17.39 -1.52
C PRO A 444 16.18 17.44 -0.26
N PRO A 445 16.29 18.59 0.40
CA PRO A 445 16.94 18.67 1.71
C PRO A 445 16.35 17.67 2.72
N GLU A 446 17.19 17.13 3.59
CA GLU A 446 16.73 16.28 4.69
C GLU A 446 15.69 17.00 5.55
N GLY A 447 14.65 16.27 5.97
CA GLY A 447 13.58 16.83 6.80
C GLY A 447 12.61 17.75 6.06
N THR A 448 12.61 17.77 4.72
CA THR A 448 11.64 18.55 3.91
C THR A 448 10.17 18.27 4.30
N TYR A 449 9.85 17.04 4.71
CA TYR A 449 8.51 16.68 5.19
C TYR A 449 8.03 17.56 6.37
N LYS A 450 8.96 18.08 7.19
CA LYS A 450 8.65 18.92 8.35
C LYS A 450 8.08 20.29 7.97
N THR A 451 8.27 20.71 6.72
CA THR A 451 7.80 22.01 6.21
C THR A 451 6.68 21.89 5.19
N THR A 452 6.19 20.67 4.89
CA THR A 452 5.04 20.49 4.01
C THR A 452 3.82 21.25 4.58
N PRO A 453 3.06 21.99 3.74
CA PRO A 453 1.90 22.72 4.20
C PRO A 453 0.89 21.85 4.94
N GLU A 454 0.23 22.46 5.94
CA GLU A 454 -0.91 21.83 6.59
C GLU A 454 -2.07 21.74 5.61
N PRO A 455 -2.69 20.56 5.43
CA PRO A 455 -3.86 20.43 4.57
C PRO A 455 -5.03 21.24 5.13
N ALA A 456 -5.94 21.66 4.26
CA ALA A 456 -7.19 22.28 4.69
C ALA A 456 -8.03 21.29 5.52
N ALA A 457 -8.96 21.82 6.33
CA ALA A 457 -9.89 21.00 7.09
C ALA A 457 -10.64 20.02 6.18
N GLN A 458 -10.69 18.76 6.59
CA GLN A 458 -11.29 17.67 5.83
C GLN A 458 -12.70 17.34 6.33
N PRO A 459 -13.57 16.73 5.50
CA PRO A 459 -14.85 16.24 5.95
C PRO A 459 -14.70 15.27 7.13
N ASN A 460 -15.56 15.46 8.12
CA ASN A 460 -15.68 14.60 9.29
C ASN A 460 -16.50 13.34 8.96
N MET A 461 -16.25 12.28 9.73
CA MET A 461 -17.15 11.13 9.83
C MET A 461 -18.54 11.60 10.27
N PRO A 462 -19.62 11.21 9.56
CA PRO A 462 -20.98 11.56 9.95
C PRO A 462 -21.34 11.01 11.34
N ASN A 463 -21.83 11.90 12.22
CA ASN A 463 -22.32 11.53 13.56
C ASN A 463 -21.32 10.71 14.40
N ALA A 464 -20.01 10.99 14.36
CA ALA A 464 -18.96 10.21 15.02
C ALA A 464 -19.27 9.79 16.48
N ALA A 465 -19.93 10.66 17.26
CA ALA A 465 -20.34 10.39 18.65
C ALA A 465 -21.37 9.25 18.81
N LYS A 466 -22.15 8.92 17.78
CA LYS A 466 -23.28 7.99 17.83
C LYS A 466 -23.31 7.00 16.66
N ALA A 467 -22.41 7.12 15.70
CA ALA A 467 -22.33 6.20 14.59
C ALA A 467 -22.06 4.78 15.13
N PRO A 468 -22.70 3.74 14.59
CA PRO A 468 -22.40 2.38 14.99
C PRO A 468 -20.93 2.07 14.71
N VAL A 469 -20.33 1.19 15.52
CA VAL A 469 -19.03 0.62 15.20
C VAL A 469 -19.20 -0.29 13.98
N THR A 470 -18.38 -0.07 12.96
CA THR A 470 -18.29 -0.94 11.79
C THR A 470 -16.96 -1.68 11.89
N PRO A 471 -16.97 -3.00 12.11
CA PRO A 471 -15.74 -3.80 12.20
C PRO A 471 -14.87 -3.70 10.96
N ALA A 472 -13.62 -4.11 11.08
CA ALA A 472 -12.76 -4.31 9.93
C ALA A 472 -13.32 -5.41 8.99
N PRO A 473 -13.01 -5.37 7.68
CA PRO A 473 -13.38 -6.43 6.75
C PRO A 473 -12.77 -7.78 7.18
N THR A 474 -13.48 -8.87 6.88
CA THR A 474 -13.03 -10.24 7.16
C THR A 474 -12.72 -11.04 5.89
N GLY A 475 -12.60 -10.37 4.74
CA GLY A 475 -12.42 -11.01 3.45
C GLY A 475 -12.36 -10.00 2.30
N PRO A 476 -12.33 -10.49 1.05
CA PRO A 476 -12.21 -9.65 -0.14
C PRO A 476 -13.28 -8.54 -0.19
N PRO A 477 -12.89 -7.31 -0.56
CA PRO A 477 -13.84 -6.23 -0.70
C PRO A 477 -14.80 -6.52 -1.86
N LYS A 478 -16.07 -6.15 -1.69
CA LYS A 478 -17.09 -6.28 -2.73
C LYS A 478 -17.15 -4.99 -3.53
N VAL A 479 -16.35 -4.89 -4.58
CA VAL A 479 -16.31 -3.72 -5.47
C VAL A 479 -17.00 -4.03 -6.79
N ASP A 480 -18.03 -3.27 -7.13
CA ASP A 480 -18.64 -3.29 -8.46
C ASP A 480 -17.82 -2.40 -9.41
N ILE A 481 -16.77 -2.99 -10.01
CA ILE A 481 -15.87 -2.27 -10.93
C ILE A 481 -16.65 -1.63 -12.09
N ASP A 482 -17.67 -2.33 -12.61
CA ASP A 482 -18.44 -1.88 -13.77
C ASP A 482 -19.30 -0.65 -13.46
N ALA A 483 -19.68 -0.45 -12.20
CA ALA A 483 -20.37 0.74 -11.74
C ALA A 483 -19.46 1.98 -11.61
N ILE A 484 -18.13 1.81 -11.57
CA ILE A 484 -17.18 2.91 -11.40
C ILE A 484 -16.95 3.61 -12.75
N ALA A 485 -17.36 4.88 -12.84
CA ALA A 485 -17.20 5.69 -14.03
C ALA A 485 -15.81 6.33 -14.12
N LEU A 486 -15.39 6.66 -15.35
CA LEU A 486 -14.27 7.56 -15.60
C LEU A 486 -14.59 8.95 -14.98
N PRO A 487 -13.78 9.47 -14.04
CA PRO A 487 -14.05 10.77 -13.44
C PRO A 487 -13.78 11.89 -14.43
N ALA A 488 -14.55 12.98 -14.32
CA ALA A 488 -14.32 14.16 -15.14
C ALA A 488 -13.07 14.92 -14.69
N ARG A 489 -12.32 15.49 -15.64
CA ARG A 489 -11.24 16.45 -15.34
C ARG A 489 -11.82 17.66 -14.57
N PRO A 490 -11.26 18.03 -13.41
CA PRO A 490 -11.70 19.20 -12.66
C PRO A 490 -11.58 20.50 -13.47
N ALA A 491 -12.49 21.46 -13.25
CA ALA A 491 -12.42 22.75 -13.92
C ALA A 491 -11.22 23.56 -13.41
N GLY A 492 -10.42 24.11 -14.33
CA GLY A 492 -9.26 24.95 -13.98
C GLY A 492 -7.97 24.18 -13.66
N THR A 493 -7.95 22.86 -13.90
CA THR A 493 -6.75 22.00 -13.84
C THR A 493 -6.32 21.55 -15.23
#